data_AF-A0A1F9E2A6-F1
#
_entry.id   AF-A0A1F9E2A6-F1
#
_cell.length_a   1.000
_cell.length_b   1.000
_cell.length_c   1.000
_cell.angle_alpha   90.00
_cell.angle_beta   90.00
_cell.angle_gamma   90.00
#
_symmetry.space_group_name_H-M   'P 1'
#
loop_
_entity.id
_entity.type
_entity.pdbx_description
1 polymer ?
#
loop_
_entity_poly.entity_id
_entity_poly.type
_entity_poly.pdbx_seq_one_letter_code
_entity_poly.pdbx_strand_id
1 'polypeptide(L)'
;MINKLIRCTACNQVIPNYQGYELTRAKSLPGVEWSDADLASAREFLRTHFGHSLEEILLEEDSWVSEKPSYEPLRVSYCLAGNAGERFLIRRTKLALDQPASYEIVPGRMKISNVSLKFQESDLRKQIFAEKGFSSLLKERMEKFIQVFRDEITRISPEKVEEEIKEIYDGESCALAYAGLNNSRWERILNRCRLYFDESELKALRRFIDENHNPPDVLSIQIERRISIIPLAGEESIVGLQDRKETEEEMEASSIARSQKGFRRNP
;
A
#
# COMPACT_ATOMS: atom_id res chain seq x y z
N MET A 1 -16.51 6.03 12.15
CA MET A 1 -15.08 5.64 12.08
C MET A 1 -14.32 6.54 13.05
N ILE A 2 -13.32 6.02 13.77
CA ILE A 2 -12.51 6.84 14.71
C ILE A 2 -11.54 7.66 13.87
N ASN A 3 -11.57 8.98 14.00
CA ASN A 3 -10.68 9.91 13.29
C ASN A 3 -9.73 10.66 14.25
N LYS A 4 -9.90 10.48 15.55
CA LYS A 4 -9.13 11.17 16.60
C LYS A 4 -8.81 10.21 17.74
N LEU A 5 -7.61 10.35 18.30
CA LEU A 5 -7.21 9.68 19.53
C LEU A 5 -6.84 10.73 20.59
N ILE A 6 -6.99 10.36 21.86
CA ILE A 6 -6.47 11.10 23.01
C ILE A 6 -5.16 10.43 23.42
N ARG A 7 -4.06 11.18 23.44
CA ARG A 7 -2.74 10.74 23.90
C ARG A 7 -2.46 11.32 25.28
N CYS A 8 -2.00 10.49 26.20
CA CYS A 8 -1.34 10.97 27.41
C CYS A 8 0.14 11.21 27.12
N THR A 9 0.61 12.45 27.26
CA THR A 9 2.01 12.80 26.94
C THR A 9 3.00 12.22 27.96
N ALA A 10 2.58 12.01 29.21
CA ALA A 10 3.42 11.43 30.26
C ALA A 10 3.62 9.91 30.09
N CYS A 11 2.58 9.17 29.72
CA CYS A 11 2.63 7.71 29.58
C CYS A 11 2.82 7.22 28.14
N ASN A 12 2.68 8.12 27.16
CA ASN A 12 2.64 7.80 25.72
C ASN A 12 1.58 6.75 25.33
N GLN A 13 0.50 6.66 26.10
CA GLN A 13 -0.63 5.79 25.83
C GLN A 13 -1.73 6.55 25.09
N VAL A 14 -2.50 5.85 24.25
CA VAL A 14 -3.56 6.43 23.43
C VAL A 14 -4.87 5.68 23.59
N ILE A 15 -5.98 6.40 23.41
CA ILE A 15 -7.32 5.82 23.37
C ILE A 15 -8.16 6.54 22.32
N PRO A 16 -9.16 5.88 21.70
CA PRO A 16 -10.10 6.57 20.83
C PRO A 16 -10.75 7.78 21.51
N ASN A 17 -10.80 8.90 20.78
CA ASN A 17 -11.62 10.01 21.19
C ASN A 17 -13.07 9.70 20.83
N TYR A 18 -13.84 9.29 21.83
CA TYR A 18 -15.28 9.06 21.71
C TYR A 18 -16.06 10.39 21.68
N GLN A 19 -15.61 11.34 20.85
CA GLN A 19 -16.22 12.65 20.57
C GLN A 19 -16.55 13.51 21.80
N GLY A 20 -15.66 13.55 22.80
CA GLY A 20 -15.80 14.45 23.95
C GLY A 20 -17.10 14.27 24.75
N TYR A 21 -17.84 13.18 24.55
CA TYR A 21 -19.03 12.92 25.34
C TYR A 21 -18.61 12.69 26.79
N GLU A 22 -19.45 13.13 27.74
CA GLU A 22 -19.33 12.79 29.15
C GLU A 22 -19.31 11.25 29.27
N LEU A 23 -18.14 10.64 29.09
CA LEU A 23 -17.89 9.20 29.24
C LEU A 23 -18.31 8.73 30.64
N THR A 24 -18.39 9.67 31.57
CA THR A 24 -18.90 9.54 32.94
C THR A 24 -20.43 9.36 33.02
N ARG A 25 -21.22 9.68 32.00
CA ARG A 25 -22.71 9.68 32.04
C ARG A 25 -23.43 8.95 30.90
N ALA A 26 -22.78 8.68 29.77
CA ALA A 26 -23.45 8.01 28.65
C ALA A 26 -23.63 6.50 28.89
N LYS A 27 -24.85 5.98 28.64
CA LYS A 27 -25.17 4.53 28.58
C LYS A 27 -25.16 3.99 27.14
N SER A 28 -25.26 4.86 26.13
CA SER A 28 -25.07 4.58 24.70
C SER A 28 -25.09 5.90 23.92
N LEU A 29 -24.50 5.94 22.72
CA LEU A 29 -24.52 7.10 21.80
C LEU A 29 -25.21 6.72 20.47
N PRO A 30 -25.94 7.64 19.82
CA PRO A 30 -26.63 7.36 18.57
C PRO A 30 -25.66 7.25 17.38
N GLY A 31 -25.84 6.23 16.54
CA GLY A 31 -25.20 6.11 15.22
C GLY A 31 -23.86 5.37 15.18
N VAL A 32 -23.25 5.07 16.33
CA VAL A 32 -22.17 4.10 16.48
C VAL A 32 -22.42 3.41 17.83
N GLU A 33 -22.88 2.15 17.80
CA GLU A 33 -23.03 1.37 19.03
C GLU A 33 -21.64 1.02 19.57
N TRP A 34 -21.08 1.92 20.39
CA TRP A 34 -19.94 1.58 21.24
C TRP A 34 -20.41 0.59 22.29
N SER A 35 -19.62 -0.47 22.47
CA SER A 35 -19.93 -1.47 23.49
C SER A 35 -19.73 -0.89 24.89
N ASP A 36 -20.39 -1.47 25.89
CA ASP A 36 -20.10 -1.15 27.29
C ASP A 36 -18.61 -1.33 27.63
N ALA A 37 -17.93 -2.27 26.94
CA ALA A 37 -16.50 -2.49 27.06
C ALA A 37 -15.66 -1.32 26.53
N ASP A 38 -16.07 -0.66 25.43
CA ASP A 38 -15.42 0.56 24.93
C ASP A 38 -15.48 1.68 25.98
N LEU A 39 -16.67 1.92 26.55
CA LEU A 39 -16.90 2.97 27.54
C LEU A 39 -16.16 2.67 28.86
N ALA A 40 -16.15 1.41 29.29
CA ALA A 40 -15.41 0.97 30.47
C ALA A 40 -13.89 1.19 30.30
N SER A 41 -13.34 0.82 29.13
CA SER A 41 -11.93 1.07 28.80
C SER A 41 -11.60 2.56 28.82
N ALA A 42 -12.50 3.40 28.33
CA ALA A 42 -12.31 4.85 28.34
C ALA A 42 -12.29 5.46 29.74
N ARG A 43 -13.19 5.03 30.62
CA ARG A 43 -13.21 5.45 32.03
C ARG A 43 -11.95 5.01 32.75
N GLU A 44 -11.49 3.78 32.53
CA GLU A 44 -10.28 3.26 33.16
C GLU A 44 -9.04 4.05 32.71
N PHE A 45 -8.94 4.38 31.42
CA PHE A 45 -7.85 5.21 30.90
C PHE A 45 -7.82 6.58 31.59
N LEU A 46 -8.95 7.28 31.66
CA LEU A 46 -9.02 8.60 32.30
C LEU A 46 -8.70 8.55 33.81
N ARG A 47 -9.13 7.48 34.50
CA ARG A 47 -8.81 7.27 35.91
C ARG A 47 -7.32 7.05 36.12
N THR A 48 -6.70 6.22 35.29
CA THR A 48 -5.28 5.86 35.38
C THR A 48 -4.37 7.05 35.04
N HIS A 49 -4.82 7.95 34.16
CA HIS A 49 -4.06 9.12 33.70
C HIS A 49 -4.53 10.42 34.35
N PHE A 50 -5.23 10.34 35.48
CA PHE A 50 -5.70 11.52 36.19
C PHE A 50 -4.52 12.41 36.59
N GLY A 51 -4.59 13.69 36.20
CA GLY A 51 -3.51 14.67 36.45
C GLY A 51 -2.40 14.68 35.40
N HIS A 52 -2.42 13.79 34.40
CA HIS A 52 -1.49 13.87 33.27
C HIS A 52 -2.02 14.83 32.20
N SER A 53 -1.11 15.43 31.42
CA SER A 53 -1.48 16.19 30.24
C SER A 53 -1.97 15.26 29.12
N LEU A 54 -3.15 15.59 28.60
CA LEU A 54 -3.79 14.87 27.50
C LEU A 54 -3.84 15.78 26.27
N GLU A 55 -3.56 15.23 25.09
CA GLU A 55 -3.64 15.93 23.82
C GLU A 55 -4.44 15.13 22.78
N GLU A 56 -5.01 15.82 21.80
CA GLU A 56 -5.65 15.17 20.65
C GLU A 56 -4.63 14.96 19.52
N ILE A 57 -4.64 13.77 18.93
CA ILE A 57 -3.94 13.46 17.69
C ILE A 57 -4.96 13.00 16.64
N LEU A 58 -4.81 13.49 15.41
CA LEU A 58 -5.69 13.17 14.29
C LEU A 58 -5.11 12.01 13.49
N LEU A 59 -5.96 11.05 13.12
CA LEU A 59 -5.58 9.94 12.26
C LEU A 59 -5.60 10.39 10.79
N GLU A 60 -4.57 10.06 10.03
CA GLU A 60 -4.50 10.32 8.59
C GLU A 60 -5.29 9.21 7.85
N GLU A 61 -6.45 9.55 7.27
CA GLU A 61 -7.40 8.57 6.70
C GLU A 61 -6.80 7.72 5.57
N ASP A 62 -5.93 8.29 4.74
CA ASP A 62 -5.31 7.61 3.60
C ASP A 62 -4.03 6.84 3.97
N SER A 63 -3.68 6.76 5.26
CA SER A 63 -2.42 6.15 5.73
C SER A 63 -2.57 4.73 6.26
N TRP A 64 -3.78 4.15 6.21
CA TRP A 64 -4.04 2.82 6.77
C TRP A 64 -3.36 1.72 5.96
N VAL A 65 -2.59 0.90 6.66
CA VAL A 65 -1.90 -0.26 6.11
C VAL A 65 -2.22 -1.48 6.97
N SER A 66 -2.57 -2.62 6.36
CA SER A 66 -2.90 -3.84 7.10
C SER A 66 -2.22 -5.09 6.55
N GLU A 67 -1.92 -6.01 7.45
CA GLU A 67 -1.37 -7.33 7.13
C GLU A 67 -2.42 -8.27 6.50
N LYS A 68 -3.71 -8.01 6.76
CA LYS A 68 -4.84 -8.78 6.27
C LYS A 68 -5.79 -7.93 5.43
N PRO A 69 -6.69 -8.55 4.65
CA PRO A 69 -7.64 -7.83 3.83
C PRO A 69 -8.59 -6.90 4.61
N SER A 70 -9.13 -5.91 3.90
CA SER A 70 -10.03 -4.90 4.48
C SER A 70 -11.36 -5.47 5.02
N TYR A 71 -11.78 -6.64 4.54
CA TYR A 71 -12.96 -7.37 5.03
C TYR A 71 -12.68 -8.29 6.22
N GLU A 72 -11.42 -8.51 6.60
CA GLU A 72 -11.06 -9.30 7.78
C GLU A 72 -11.03 -8.39 9.03
N PRO A 73 -12.05 -8.42 9.91
CA PRO A 73 -12.13 -7.52 11.06
C PRO A 73 -11.06 -7.81 12.12
N LEU A 74 -10.60 -9.06 12.24
CA LEU A 74 -9.61 -9.50 13.23
C LEU A 74 -8.20 -9.37 12.66
N ARG A 75 -7.73 -8.12 12.62
CA ARG A 75 -6.44 -7.76 12.04
C ARG A 75 -5.67 -6.75 12.86
N VAL A 76 -4.38 -6.71 12.59
CA VAL A 76 -3.48 -5.62 12.95
C VAL A 76 -3.41 -4.67 11.77
N SER A 77 -3.56 -3.38 12.05
CA SER A 77 -3.44 -2.32 11.06
C SER A 77 -2.65 -1.15 11.63
N TYR A 78 -1.91 -0.47 10.79
CA TYR A 78 -1.06 0.65 11.12
C TYR A 78 -1.59 1.89 10.41
N CYS A 79 -1.48 3.06 11.04
CA CYS A 79 -1.74 4.34 10.40
C CYS A 79 -0.82 5.41 10.99
N LEU A 80 -0.70 6.52 10.26
CA LEU A 80 -0.08 7.72 10.77
C LEU A 80 -1.13 8.54 11.52
N ALA A 81 -0.70 9.12 12.63
CA ALA A 81 -1.48 10.10 13.36
C ALA A 81 -0.59 11.28 13.74
N GLY A 82 -1.14 12.48 13.84
CA GLY A 82 -0.34 13.63 14.20
C GLY A 82 -1.12 14.78 14.79
N ASN A 83 -0.36 15.73 15.30
CA ASN A 83 -0.81 17.07 15.65
C ASN A 83 0.05 18.09 14.89
N ALA A 84 -0.02 19.38 15.24
CA ALA A 84 0.71 20.43 14.54
C ALA A 84 2.26 20.33 14.66
N GLY A 85 2.80 19.52 15.58
CA GLY A 85 4.24 19.44 15.85
C GLY A 85 4.85 18.05 15.70
N GLU A 86 4.07 16.97 15.84
CA GLU A 86 4.59 15.59 15.87
C GLU A 86 3.70 14.63 15.08
N ARG A 87 4.35 13.60 14.50
CA ARG A 87 3.69 12.46 13.85
C ARG A 87 4.07 11.16 14.56
N PHE A 88 3.09 10.29 14.71
CA PHE A 88 3.16 9.00 15.38
C PHE A 88 2.72 7.88 14.45
N LEU A 89 3.37 6.73 14.57
CA LEU A 89 2.86 5.49 14.01
C LEU A 89 1.92 4.84 15.03
N ILE A 90 0.66 4.67 14.66
CA ILE A 90 -0.35 4.03 15.49
C ILE A 90 -0.54 2.60 15.02
N ARG A 91 -0.47 1.64 15.95
CA ARG A 91 -0.90 0.26 15.73
C ARG A 91 -2.27 0.06 16.35
N ARG A 92 -3.21 -0.39 15.51
CA ARG A 92 -4.55 -0.82 15.89
C ARG A 92 -4.62 -2.34 15.88
N THR A 93 -5.05 -2.94 16.98
CA THR A 93 -5.22 -4.40 17.10
C THR A 93 -6.67 -4.73 17.49
N LYS A 94 -7.31 -5.62 16.74
CA LYS A 94 -8.63 -6.18 17.07
C LYS A 94 -8.48 -7.69 17.24
N LEU A 95 -8.55 -8.18 18.48
CA LEU A 95 -8.33 -9.60 18.82
C LEU A 95 -9.59 -10.45 18.67
N ALA A 96 -10.75 -9.88 19.00
CA ALA A 96 -12.04 -10.56 18.92
C ALA A 96 -13.14 -9.58 18.48
N LEU A 97 -14.26 -10.11 17.95
CA LEU A 97 -15.34 -9.29 17.41
C LEU A 97 -16.08 -8.52 18.53
N ASP A 98 -16.23 -9.17 19.67
CA ASP A 98 -16.91 -8.72 20.89
C ASP A 98 -16.05 -7.81 21.78
N GLN A 99 -14.76 -7.63 21.45
CA GLN A 99 -13.84 -6.80 22.22
C GLN A 99 -13.50 -5.50 21.50
N PRO A 100 -13.31 -4.38 22.20
CA PRO A 100 -12.88 -3.13 21.58
C PRO A 100 -11.51 -3.28 20.90
N ALA A 101 -11.25 -2.45 19.88
CA ALA A 101 -9.91 -2.40 19.29
C ALA A 101 -8.97 -1.63 20.21
N SER A 102 -7.75 -2.13 20.40
CA SER A 102 -6.70 -1.41 21.12
C SER A 102 -5.86 -0.58 20.17
N TYR A 103 -5.33 0.53 20.69
CA TYR A 103 -4.47 1.46 19.95
C TYR A 103 -3.20 1.68 20.76
N GLU A 104 -2.05 1.68 20.09
CA GLU A 104 -0.76 1.94 20.71
C GLU A 104 0.12 2.80 19.78
N ILE A 105 0.93 3.67 20.38
CA ILE A 105 1.97 4.39 19.64
C ILE A 105 3.17 3.46 19.53
N VAL A 106 3.59 3.17 18.31
CA VAL A 106 4.78 2.35 18.05
C VAL A 106 5.97 3.26 17.77
N PRO A 107 7.09 3.11 18.53
CA PRO A 107 8.30 3.86 18.25
C PRO A 107 8.94 3.35 16.95
N GLY A 108 8.98 4.19 15.92
CA GLY A 108 9.58 3.82 14.65
C GLY A 108 8.89 4.45 13.45
N ARG A 109 9.38 4.08 12.28
CA ARG A 109 8.75 4.38 10.99
C ARG A 109 8.33 3.09 10.32
N MET A 110 7.16 3.10 9.71
CA MET A 110 6.69 1.98 8.90
C MET A 110 7.46 1.94 7.58
N LYS A 111 7.95 0.75 7.22
CA LYS A 111 8.52 0.46 5.91
C LYS A 111 7.80 -0.72 5.30
N ILE A 112 7.30 -0.53 4.08
CA ILE A 112 6.81 -1.61 3.23
C ILE A 112 7.95 -2.02 2.33
N SER A 113 8.27 -3.32 2.30
CA SER A 113 9.33 -3.87 1.44
C SER A 113 8.77 -5.00 0.59
N ASN A 114 9.17 -5.06 -0.67
CA ASN A 114 8.83 -6.17 -1.55
C ASN A 114 9.67 -7.39 -1.17
N VAL A 115 9.03 -8.54 -1.00
CA VAL A 115 9.66 -9.79 -0.54
C VAL A 115 9.83 -10.76 -1.70
N SER A 116 8.79 -10.93 -2.50
CA SER A 116 8.80 -11.89 -3.60
C SER A 116 7.92 -11.44 -4.75
N LEU A 117 8.25 -11.94 -5.94
CA LEU A 117 7.50 -11.70 -7.17
C LEU A 117 7.00 -13.05 -7.69
N LYS A 118 5.70 -13.14 -7.93
CA LYS A 118 5.01 -14.33 -8.44
C LYS A 118 4.04 -13.92 -9.54
N PHE A 119 3.45 -14.90 -10.20
CA PHE A 119 2.32 -14.68 -11.10
C PHE A 119 1.38 -15.87 -11.02
N GLN A 120 0.14 -15.68 -11.47
CA GLN A 120 -0.94 -16.66 -11.32
C GLN A 120 -0.85 -17.73 -12.40
N GLU A 121 0.18 -18.58 -12.32
CA GLU A 121 0.51 -19.54 -13.37
C GLU A 121 -0.63 -20.53 -13.68
N SER A 122 -1.35 -20.98 -12.64
CA SER A 122 -2.51 -21.86 -12.82
C SER A 122 -3.63 -21.18 -13.59
N ASP A 123 -3.87 -19.90 -13.35
CA ASP A 123 -4.96 -19.16 -13.97
C ASP A 123 -4.58 -18.71 -15.37
N LEU A 124 -3.32 -18.35 -15.59
CA LEU A 124 -2.76 -18.17 -16.93
C LEU A 124 -2.94 -19.42 -17.80
N ARG A 125 -2.67 -20.63 -17.26
CA ARG A 125 -2.93 -21.88 -17.99
C ARG A 125 -4.40 -22.09 -18.32
N LYS A 126 -5.30 -21.84 -17.36
CA LYS A 126 -6.75 -21.95 -17.60
C LYS A 126 -7.19 -20.98 -18.68
N GLN A 127 -6.70 -19.75 -18.65
CA GLN A 127 -7.02 -18.71 -19.63
C GLN A 127 -6.55 -19.11 -21.04
N ILE A 128 -5.30 -19.58 -21.17
CA ILE A 128 -4.77 -20.11 -22.42
C ILE A 128 -5.62 -21.29 -22.93
N PHE A 129 -6.02 -22.19 -22.04
CA PHE A 129 -6.82 -23.35 -22.41
C PHE A 129 -8.24 -22.95 -22.85
N ALA A 130 -8.82 -21.92 -22.24
CA ALA A 130 -10.14 -21.39 -22.59
C ALA A 130 -10.12 -20.54 -23.88
N GLU A 131 -8.95 -20.05 -24.31
CA GLU A 131 -8.82 -19.20 -25.50
C GLU A 131 -9.31 -19.92 -26.76
N LYS A 132 -10.35 -19.36 -27.39
CA LYS A 132 -11.00 -19.95 -28.57
C LYS A 132 -10.18 -19.76 -29.83
N GLY A 133 -9.38 -18.69 -29.89
CA GLY A 133 -8.52 -18.37 -31.02
C GLY A 133 -7.26 -19.26 -31.13
N PHE A 134 -6.99 -20.11 -30.13
CA PHE A 134 -5.80 -20.96 -30.11
C PHE A 134 -6.10 -22.39 -30.56
N SER A 135 -5.29 -22.88 -31.50
CA SER A 135 -5.27 -24.30 -31.87
C SER A 135 -4.75 -25.15 -30.71
N SER A 136 -5.01 -26.45 -30.73
CA SER A 136 -4.48 -27.39 -29.73
C SER A 136 -2.95 -27.35 -29.65
N LEU A 137 -2.28 -27.35 -30.82
CA LEU A 137 -0.82 -27.25 -30.91
C LEU A 137 -0.29 -25.93 -30.33
N LEU A 138 -0.97 -24.81 -30.58
CA LEU A 138 -0.58 -23.54 -30.00
C LEU A 138 -0.72 -23.55 -28.48
N LYS A 139 -1.81 -24.13 -27.94
CA LYS A 139 -2.00 -24.28 -26.48
C LYS A 139 -0.87 -25.09 -25.83
N GLU A 140 -0.41 -26.16 -26.47
CA GLU A 140 0.75 -26.91 -26.00
C GLU A 140 2.05 -26.08 -26.04
N ARG A 141 2.26 -25.31 -27.13
CA ARG A 141 3.43 -24.41 -27.25
C ARG A 141 3.42 -23.27 -26.24
N MET A 142 2.25 -22.82 -25.79
CA MET A 142 2.14 -21.77 -24.78
C MET A 142 2.78 -22.12 -23.43
N GLU A 143 3.04 -23.41 -23.14
CA GLU A 143 3.88 -23.78 -21.98
C GLU A 143 5.30 -23.22 -22.10
N LYS A 144 5.83 -23.05 -23.32
CA LYS A 144 7.13 -22.36 -23.54
C LYS A 144 7.03 -20.88 -23.24
N PHE A 145 5.91 -20.23 -23.57
CA PHE A 145 5.67 -18.85 -23.17
C PHE A 145 5.62 -18.72 -21.64
N ILE A 146 4.86 -19.57 -20.96
CA ILE A 146 4.79 -19.58 -19.48
C ILE A 146 6.19 -19.76 -18.87
N GLN A 147 7.00 -20.65 -19.43
CA GLN A 147 8.38 -20.86 -18.97
C GLN A 147 9.24 -19.60 -19.17
N VAL A 148 9.21 -18.98 -20.36
CA VAL A 148 9.94 -17.74 -20.65
C VAL A 148 9.50 -16.61 -19.72
N PHE A 149 8.19 -16.49 -19.47
CA PHE A 149 7.62 -15.50 -18.58
C PHE A 149 8.08 -15.68 -17.14
N ARG A 150 8.03 -16.92 -16.61
CA ARG A 150 8.56 -17.27 -15.29
C ARG A 150 10.04 -16.92 -15.17
N ASP A 151 10.84 -17.30 -16.16
CA ASP A 151 12.27 -17.00 -16.18
C ASP A 151 12.54 -15.49 -16.18
N GLU A 152 11.69 -14.70 -16.82
CA GLU A 152 11.85 -13.25 -16.85
C GLU A 152 11.50 -12.61 -15.51
N ILE A 153 10.41 -13.05 -14.86
CA ILE A 153 10.01 -12.58 -13.53
C ILE A 153 11.06 -12.92 -12.48
N THR A 154 11.60 -14.15 -12.49
CA THR A 154 12.62 -14.59 -11.53
C THR A 154 13.94 -13.83 -11.63
N ARG A 155 14.19 -13.12 -12.73
CA ARG A 155 15.34 -12.23 -12.91
C ARG A 155 15.13 -10.83 -12.31
N ILE A 156 13.92 -10.49 -11.90
CA ILE A 156 13.62 -9.21 -11.28
C ILE A 156 13.87 -9.34 -9.78
N SER A 157 14.78 -8.52 -9.25
CA SER A 157 14.99 -8.41 -7.81
C SER A 157 13.78 -7.71 -7.19
N PRO A 158 13.19 -8.21 -6.08
CA PRO A 158 12.11 -7.52 -5.38
C PRO A 158 12.42 -6.05 -5.04
N GLU A 159 13.70 -5.75 -4.74
CA GLU A 159 14.19 -4.41 -4.38
C GLU A 159 14.24 -3.46 -5.60
N LYS A 160 14.27 -3.99 -6.82
CA LYS A 160 14.33 -3.22 -8.07
C LYS A 160 13.04 -3.31 -8.88
N VAL A 161 11.97 -3.87 -8.30
CA VAL A 161 10.72 -4.10 -9.03
C VAL A 161 10.13 -2.78 -9.56
N GLU A 162 10.28 -1.68 -8.82
CA GLU A 162 9.74 -0.36 -9.18
C GLU A 162 10.33 0.19 -10.49
N GLU A 163 11.57 -0.19 -10.83
CA GLU A 163 12.22 0.20 -12.10
C GLU A 163 11.70 -0.62 -13.31
N GLU A 164 11.07 -1.77 -13.03
CA GLU A 164 10.73 -2.78 -14.02
C GLU A 164 9.23 -2.89 -14.30
N ILE A 165 8.42 -2.19 -13.52
CA ILE A 165 6.95 -2.16 -13.63
C ILE A 165 6.46 -0.84 -14.19
N LYS A 166 5.30 -0.87 -14.84
CA LYS A 166 4.65 0.32 -15.42
C LYS A 166 3.63 0.91 -14.45
N GLU A 167 2.81 0.03 -13.86
CA GLU A 167 1.66 0.39 -13.03
C GLU A 167 1.57 -0.60 -11.87
N ILE A 168 1.09 -0.13 -10.72
CA ILE A 168 0.91 -0.93 -9.51
C ILE A 168 -0.48 -0.69 -8.93
N TYR A 169 -1.11 -1.78 -8.51
CA TYR A 169 -2.43 -1.80 -7.93
C TYR A 169 -2.36 -2.55 -6.61
N ASP A 170 -2.84 -1.94 -5.54
CA ASP A 170 -2.94 -2.64 -4.27
C ASP A 170 -3.99 -3.75 -4.38
N GLY A 171 -3.65 -4.93 -3.87
CA GLY A 171 -4.57 -6.04 -3.77
C GLY A 171 -5.54 -5.87 -2.61
N GLU A 172 -6.14 -6.98 -2.18
CA GLU A 172 -7.10 -6.96 -1.07
C GLU A 172 -6.48 -6.54 0.27
N SER A 173 -5.15 -6.61 0.40
CA SER A 173 -4.36 -6.18 1.56
C SER A 173 -3.07 -5.50 1.11
N CYS A 174 -2.47 -4.69 1.97
CA CYS A 174 -1.18 -4.06 1.67
C CYS A 174 -0.01 -5.06 1.55
N ALA A 175 -0.21 -6.31 1.99
CA ALA A 175 0.74 -7.40 1.85
C ALA A 175 0.79 -7.97 0.40
N LEU A 176 -0.16 -7.59 -0.45
CA LEU A 176 -0.23 -8.05 -1.84
C LEU A 176 -0.49 -6.88 -2.78
N ALA A 177 0.33 -6.75 -3.81
CA ALA A 177 0.07 -5.83 -4.91
C ALA A 177 0.16 -6.55 -6.26
N TYR A 178 -0.47 -5.97 -7.27
CA TYR A 178 -0.44 -6.43 -8.65
C TYR A 178 0.25 -5.38 -9.50
N ALA A 179 1.18 -5.81 -10.35
CA ALA A 179 1.92 -4.90 -11.21
C ALA A 179 2.01 -5.39 -12.65
N GLY A 180 1.97 -4.45 -13.58
CA GLY A 180 2.20 -4.68 -14.99
C GLY A 180 3.68 -4.50 -15.32
N LEU A 181 4.26 -5.40 -16.11
CA LEU A 181 5.61 -5.25 -16.62
C LEU A 181 5.74 -4.02 -17.54
N ASN A 182 6.91 -3.38 -17.52
CA ASN A 182 7.22 -2.36 -18.51
C ASN A 182 7.38 -2.94 -19.93
N ASN A 183 7.33 -2.07 -20.95
CA ASN A 183 7.41 -2.49 -22.36
C ASN A 183 8.75 -3.19 -22.68
N SER A 184 9.85 -2.79 -22.05
CA SER A 184 11.17 -3.40 -22.29
C SER A 184 11.23 -4.87 -21.88
N ARG A 185 10.49 -5.25 -20.84
CA ARG A 185 10.40 -6.64 -20.35
C ARG A 185 9.52 -7.46 -21.29
N TRP A 186 8.40 -6.90 -21.75
CA TRP A 186 7.56 -7.54 -22.77
C TRP A 186 8.30 -7.80 -24.08
N GLU A 187 9.10 -6.83 -24.55
CA GLU A 187 9.93 -7.02 -25.74
C GLU A 187 10.96 -8.15 -25.56
N ARG A 188 11.60 -8.25 -24.39
CA ARG A 188 12.51 -9.35 -24.06
C ARG A 188 11.80 -10.71 -24.08
N ILE A 189 10.62 -10.81 -23.48
CA ILE A 189 9.80 -12.03 -23.48
C ILE A 189 9.45 -12.42 -24.92
N LEU A 190 8.90 -11.49 -25.70
CA LEU A 190 8.53 -11.73 -27.09
C LEU A 190 9.72 -12.16 -27.96
N ASN A 191 10.88 -11.53 -27.78
CA ASN A 191 12.11 -11.90 -28.50
C ASN A 191 12.58 -13.32 -28.16
N ARG A 192 12.50 -13.74 -26.89
CA ARG A 192 12.81 -15.13 -26.49
C ARG A 192 11.80 -16.13 -27.04
N CYS A 193 10.52 -15.75 -27.14
CA CYS A 193 9.48 -16.58 -27.73
C CYS A 193 9.70 -16.83 -29.23
N ARG A 194 10.37 -15.95 -29.98
CA ARG A 194 10.65 -16.19 -31.42
C ARG A 194 11.40 -17.48 -31.73
N LEU A 195 12.08 -18.07 -30.74
CA LEU A 195 12.76 -19.36 -30.88
C LEU A 195 11.80 -20.56 -30.91
N TYR A 196 10.55 -20.39 -30.48
CA TYR A 196 9.59 -21.48 -30.27
C TYR A 196 8.30 -21.33 -31.07
N PHE A 197 8.00 -20.14 -31.57
CA PHE A 197 6.74 -19.79 -32.22
C PHE A 197 7.00 -19.26 -33.64
N ASP A 198 6.12 -19.60 -34.58
CA ASP A 198 6.14 -18.97 -35.91
C ASP A 198 5.49 -17.57 -35.90
N GLU A 199 5.57 -16.84 -37.01
CA GLU A 199 5.05 -15.47 -37.10
C GLU A 199 3.53 -15.36 -36.84
N SER A 200 2.75 -16.36 -37.24
CA SER A 200 1.30 -16.37 -37.03
C SER A 200 0.97 -16.61 -35.54
N GLU A 201 1.70 -17.52 -34.91
CA GLU A 201 1.60 -17.81 -33.48
C GLU A 201 2.10 -16.65 -32.63
N LEU A 202 3.19 -15.99 -33.01
CA LEU A 202 3.69 -14.78 -32.36
C LEU A 202 2.68 -13.65 -32.42
N LYS A 203 1.96 -13.50 -33.54
CA LYS A 203 0.88 -12.51 -33.65
C LYS A 203 -0.27 -12.84 -32.70
N ALA A 204 -0.63 -14.12 -32.57
CA ALA A 204 -1.65 -14.57 -31.62
C ALA A 204 -1.21 -14.34 -30.16
N LEU A 205 0.07 -14.60 -29.84
CA LEU A 205 0.66 -14.34 -28.53
C LEU A 205 0.65 -12.84 -28.19
N ARG A 206 1.03 -11.97 -29.12
CA ARG A 206 0.99 -10.51 -28.92
C ARG A 206 -0.42 -10.04 -28.59
N ARG A 207 -1.41 -10.48 -29.35
CA ARG A 207 -2.82 -10.15 -29.08
C ARG A 207 -3.24 -10.62 -27.68
N PHE A 208 -2.88 -11.84 -27.31
CA PHE A 208 -3.16 -12.36 -25.97
C PHE A 208 -2.51 -11.51 -24.87
N ILE A 209 -1.27 -11.08 -25.05
CA ILE A 209 -0.60 -10.17 -24.10
C ILE A 209 -1.34 -8.82 -24.04
N ASP A 210 -1.63 -8.21 -25.19
CA ASP A 210 -2.32 -6.92 -25.25
C ASP A 210 -3.68 -6.96 -24.52
N GLU A 211 -4.40 -8.08 -24.61
CA GLU A 211 -5.69 -8.30 -23.96
C GLU A 211 -5.59 -8.57 -22.45
N ASN A 212 -4.47 -9.14 -21.95
CA ASN A 212 -4.37 -9.65 -20.57
C ASN A 212 -3.22 -9.04 -19.73
N HIS A 213 -2.47 -8.05 -20.24
CA HIS A 213 -1.29 -7.49 -19.54
C HIS A 213 -1.61 -6.42 -18.48
N ASN A 214 -2.81 -5.86 -18.49
CA ASN A 214 -3.21 -4.82 -17.55
C ASN A 214 -3.58 -5.44 -16.20
N PRO A 215 -3.04 -4.95 -15.07
CA PRO A 215 -3.45 -5.47 -13.78
C PRO A 215 -4.91 -5.15 -13.44
N PRO A 216 -5.60 -6.03 -12.68
CA PRO A 216 -5.13 -7.25 -12.03
C PRO A 216 -5.45 -8.54 -12.83
N ASP A 217 -5.08 -8.62 -14.12
CA ASP A 217 -5.34 -9.80 -14.96
C ASP A 217 -4.26 -10.91 -14.84
N VAL A 218 -4.38 -12.01 -15.58
CA VAL A 218 -3.58 -13.24 -15.47
C VAL A 218 -2.08 -13.07 -15.76
N LEU A 219 -1.70 -12.00 -16.47
CA LEU A 219 -0.29 -11.66 -16.71
C LEU A 219 0.28 -10.67 -15.69
N SER A 220 -0.49 -10.31 -14.67
CA SER A 220 -0.01 -9.44 -13.60
C SER A 220 1.05 -10.15 -12.75
N ILE A 221 2.07 -9.40 -12.36
CA ILE A 221 3.00 -9.82 -11.32
C ILE A 221 2.35 -9.57 -9.97
N GLN A 222 2.24 -10.62 -9.17
CA GLN A 222 1.91 -10.55 -7.76
C GLN A 222 3.17 -10.21 -6.97
N ILE A 223 3.14 -9.09 -6.27
CA ILE A 223 4.20 -8.61 -5.40
C ILE A 223 3.78 -8.89 -3.96
N GLU A 224 4.44 -9.85 -3.33
CA GLU A 224 4.29 -10.08 -1.90
C GLU A 224 5.11 -9.03 -1.15
N ARG A 225 4.45 -8.31 -0.25
CA ARG A 225 5.03 -7.22 0.53
C ARG A 225 5.03 -7.56 2.01
N ARG A 226 6.03 -7.05 2.72
CA ARG A 226 6.12 -7.14 4.17
C ARG A 226 6.13 -5.75 4.78
N ILE A 227 5.27 -5.58 5.79
CA ILE A 227 5.27 -4.42 6.67
C ILE A 227 6.31 -4.66 7.75
N SER A 228 7.22 -3.71 7.93
CA SER A 228 8.24 -3.72 8.98
C SER A 228 8.26 -2.38 9.68
N ILE A 229 8.63 -2.39 10.96
CA ILE A 229 8.78 -1.17 11.77
C ILE A 229 10.27 -0.99 12.01
N ILE A 230 10.81 0.12 11.51
CA ILE A 230 12.20 0.49 11.71
C ILE A 230 12.25 1.38 12.95
N PRO A 231 12.97 0.96 14.01
CA PRO A 231 13.15 1.82 15.18
C PRO A 231 13.81 3.13 14.77
N LEU A 232 13.37 4.24 15.36
CA LEU A 232 14.12 5.49 15.29
C LEU A 232 15.40 5.23 16.10
N ALA A 233 16.55 5.14 15.42
CA ALA A 233 17.83 5.14 16.13
C ALA A 233 17.91 6.43 16.95
N GLY A 234 18.33 6.34 18.21
CA GLY A 234 18.51 7.51 19.06
C GLY A 234 19.41 8.53 18.37
N GLU A 235 18.97 9.79 18.33
CA GLU A 235 19.59 10.93 17.63
C GLU A 235 19.28 11.09 16.14
N GLU A 236 17.98 11.19 15.79
CA GLU A 236 17.57 12.19 14.80
C GLU A 236 16.36 12.94 15.38
N SER A 237 16.66 14.06 16.06
CA SER A 237 15.69 15.15 16.25
C SER A 237 15.09 15.48 14.89
N ILE A 238 13.78 15.27 14.74
CA ILE A 238 13.03 15.58 13.52
C ILE A 238 12.88 17.10 13.44
N VAL A 239 13.96 17.78 13.07
CA VAL A 239 13.96 19.08 12.43
C VAL A 239 14.57 18.82 11.06
N GLY A 240 13.73 18.69 10.03
CA GLY A 240 14.23 18.47 8.67
C GLY A 240 13.47 17.42 7.84
N LEU A 241 12.14 17.50 7.80
CA LEU A 241 11.37 16.88 6.71
C LEU A 241 10.55 17.89 5.90
N GLN A 242 10.81 19.20 6.09
CA GLN A 242 10.18 20.28 5.31
C GLN A 242 11.03 20.79 4.13
N ASP A 243 12.37 20.68 4.14
CA ASP A 243 13.18 21.35 3.08
C ASP A 243 13.38 20.57 1.77
N ARG A 244 12.75 19.40 1.59
CA ARG A 244 12.90 18.60 0.34
C ARG A 244 11.70 18.59 -0.60
N LYS A 245 10.57 19.21 -0.23
CA LYS A 245 9.45 19.42 -1.17
C LYS A 245 9.36 20.86 -1.68
N GLU A 246 9.82 21.85 -0.92
CA GLU A 246 9.75 23.25 -1.36
C GLU A 246 10.86 23.62 -2.38
N THR A 247 11.99 22.89 -2.40
CA THR A 247 13.10 23.20 -3.32
C THR A 247 12.90 22.69 -4.76
N GLU A 248 12.08 21.66 -4.98
CA GLU A 248 11.79 21.17 -6.35
C GLU A 248 10.69 22.01 -7.02
N GLU A 249 9.63 22.40 -6.29
CA GLU A 249 8.57 23.27 -6.82
C GLU A 249 9.06 24.71 -7.09
N GLU A 250 9.98 25.26 -6.29
CA GLU A 250 10.55 26.59 -6.57
C GLU A 250 11.56 26.59 -7.74
N MET A 251 12.26 25.47 -7.99
CA MET A 251 13.14 25.33 -9.17
C MET A 251 12.35 25.14 -10.46
N GLU A 252 11.22 24.43 -10.44
CA GLU A 252 10.34 24.29 -11.60
C GLU A 252 9.62 25.60 -11.92
N ALA A 253 9.12 26.32 -10.91
CA ALA A 253 8.47 27.62 -11.09
C ALA A 253 9.43 28.70 -11.64
N SER A 254 10.70 28.71 -11.19
CA SER A 254 11.72 29.64 -11.69
C SER A 254 12.20 29.32 -13.11
N SER A 255 12.15 28.06 -13.52
CA SER A 255 12.54 27.62 -14.87
C SER A 255 11.47 27.95 -15.92
N ILE A 256 10.19 27.86 -15.54
CA ILE A 256 9.05 28.20 -16.41
C ILE A 256 8.93 29.73 -16.58
N ALA A 257 9.18 30.51 -15.51
CA ALA A 257 9.14 31.98 -15.57
C ALA A 257 10.29 32.61 -16.38
N ARG A 258 11.46 31.95 -16.48
CA ARG A 258 12.58 32.40 -17.32
C ARG A 258 12.39 32.09 -18.81
N SER A 259 11.63 31.06 -19.17
CA SER A 259 11.39 30.68 -20.56
C SER A 259 10.37 31.59 -21.26
N GLN A 260 9.41 32.17 -20.53
CA GLN A 260 8.37 33.04 -21.10
C GLN A 260 8.77 34.52 -21.29
N LYS A 261 9.89 34.98 -20.73
CA LYS A 261 10.40 36.35 -20.94
C LYS A 261 11.38 36.51 -22.12
N GLY A 262 11.70 35.42 -22.83
CA GLY A 262 12.67 35.42 -23.94
C GLY A 262 12.12 35.66 -25.35
N PHE A 263 10.80 35.65 -25.55
CA PHE A 263 10.17 35.81 -26.87
C PHE A 263 9.30 37.08 -26.95
N ARG A 264 9.96 38.24 -26.93
CA ARG A 264 9.49 39.45 -27.62
C ARG A 264 10.65 40.02 -28.43
N ARG A 265 10.73 39.63 -29.71
CA ARG A 265 11.52 40.32 -30.73
C ARG A 265 10.56 41.16 -31.57
N ASN A 266 10.77 42.48 -31.57
CA ASN A 266 10.42 43.41 -32.65
C ASN A 266 11.10 42.94 -33.97
N PRO A 267 10.54 43.21 -35.17
CA PRO A 267 10.08 44.53 -35.63
C PRO A 267 8.59 44.64 -35.95
#